data_AF-A0AAZ1XYU1-F1
#
_entry.id   AF-A0AAZ1XYU1-F1
#
_cell.length_a   1.000
_cell.length_b   1.000
_cell.length_c   1.000
_cell.angle_alpha   90.00
_cell.angle_beta   90.00
_cell.angle_gamma   90.00
#
_symmetry.space_group_name_H-M   'P 1'
#
loop_
_entity.id
_entity.type
_entity.pdbx_description
1 polymer ?
#
loop_
_entity_poly.entity_id
_entity_poly.type
_entity_poly.pdbx_seq_one_letter_code
_entity_poly.pdbx_strand_id
1 'polypeptide(L)'
;MAAGLLFLVCAVAVLYSTKAQDSYDGLPEIYKKGVDLAIKQLSTHAKVQHHYRFLRTVEKLEQEDVFHVKYLFHHVHLKPTRCAKGATETDPQRCPFRNDRPLMDCAICFKAFEDQIKDEPNPYVHCIQRPRLTEEMKQARLQHYRQMIYHTGSPTLLSRSSR
;
A
#
# COMPACT_ATOMS: atom_id res chain seq x y z
N MET A 1 26.51 -20.20 -61.13
CA MET A 1 25.84 -18.95 -60.70
C MET A 1 25.12 -19.26 -59.40
N ALA A 2 25.70 -18.90 -58.26
CA ALA A 2 25.11 -19.19 -56.96
C ALA A 2 25.59 -18.14 -55.96
N ALA A 3 24.65 -17.37 -55.41
CA ALA A 3 24.74 -16.76 -54.08
C ALA A 3 23.44 -15.96 -53.86
N GLY A 4 22.39 -16.66 -53.44
CA GLY A 4 21.25 -16.01 -52.80
C GLY A 4 21.67 -15.60 -51.39
N LEU A 5 21.76 -14.31 -51.14
CA LEU A 5 21.95 -13.76 -49.78
C LEU A 5 20.60 -13.31 -49.23
N LEU A 6 20.06 -14.16 -48.34
CA LEU A 6 18.94 -13.88 -47.45
C LEU A 6 19.34 -12.80 -46.43
N PHE A 7 18.72 -11.63 -46.49
CA PHE A 7 18.78 -10.65 -45.41
C PHE A 7 17.63 -10.93 -44.41
N LEU A 8 17.93 -11.66 -43.34
CA LEU A 8 17.10 -11.73 -42.15
C LEU A 8 17.32 -10.48 -41.30
N VAL A 9 16.40 -9.52 -41.39
CA VAL A 9 16.37 -8.38 -40.48
C VAL A 9 15.66 -8.82 -39.20
N CYS A 10 16.43 -9.21 -38.19
CA CYS A 10 15.93 -9.44 -36.84
C CYS A 10 15.54 -8.09 -36.22
N ALA A 11 14.26 -7.75 -36.27
CA ALA A 11 13.72 -6.66 -35.46
C ALA A 11 13.67 -7.11 -34.00
N VAL A 12 14.68 -6.72 -33.21
CA VAL A 12 14.62 -6.81 -31.75
C VAL A 12 13.63 -5.75 -31.28
N ALA A 13 12.38 -6.14 -31.10
CA ALA A 13 11.40 -5.35 -30.37
C ALA A 13 11.87 -5.27 -28.91
N VAL A 14 12.50 -4.16 -28.54
CA VAL A 14 12.74 -3.81 -27.13
C VAL A 14 11.37 -3.50 -26.54
N LEU A 15 10.72 -4.53 -26.00
CA LEU A 15 9.57 -4.37 -25.12
C LEU A 15 10.10 -3.70 -23.85
N TYR A 16 10.00 -2.37 -23.80
CA TYR A 16 10.03 -1.65 -22.54
C TYR A 16 8.91 -2.24 -21.69
N SER A 17 9.28 -3.05 -20.70
CA SER A 17 8.38 -3.53 -19.67
C SER A 17 7.84 -2.30 -18.93
N THR A 18 6.71 -1.77 -19.39
CA THR A 18 5.91 -0.87 -18.58
C THR A 18 5.56 -1.69 -17.35
N LYS A 19 6.21 -1.43 -16.21
CA LYS A 19 5.85 -2.08 -14.95
C LYS A 19 4.33 -1.97 -14.82
N ALA A 20 3.65 -3.11 -14.95
CA ALA A 20 2.21 -3.15 -14.97
C ALA A 20 1.71 -2.43 -13.71
N GLN A 21 0.70 -1.58 -13.87
CA GLN A 21 0.03 -0.99 -12.73
C GLN A 21 -0.57 -2.15 -11.91
N ASP A 22 -0.25 -2.25 -10.62
CA ASP A 22 -0.83 -3.30 -9.80
C ASP A 22 -2.35 -3.11 -9.79
N SER A 23 -3.08 -4.22 -9.93
CA SER A 23 -4.53 -4.18 -9.79
C SER A 23 -4.91 -4.18 -8.31
N TYR A 24 -5.79 -3.26 -7.93
CA TYR A 24 -6.43 -3.28 -6.61
C TYR A 24 -7.10 -4.63 -6.35
N ASP A 25 -7.78 -5.17 -7.36
CA ASP A 25 -8.52 -6.43 -7.24
C ASP A 25 -7.62 -7.64 -6.98
N GLY A 26 -6.35 -7.55 -7.37
CA GLY A 26 -5.34 -8.58 -7.13
C GLY A 26 -4.70 -8.52 -5.74
N LEU A 27 -5.03 -7.54 -4.91
CA LEU A 27 -4.56 -7.49 -3.52
C LEU A 27 -5.30 -8.54 -2.66
N PRO A 28 -4.62 -9.19 -1.70
CA PRO A 28 -5.31 -9.95 -0.67
C PRO A 28 -6.26 -9.03 0.12
N GLU A 29 -7.38 -9.59 0.60
CA GLU A 29 -8.48 -8.82 1.19
C GLU A 29 -8.05 -7.94 2.36
N ILE A 30 -7.15 -8.44 3.22
CA ILE A 30 -6.65 -7.66 4.35
C ILE A 30 -5.85 -6.42 3.93
N TYR A 31 -5.11 -6.50 2.81
CA TYR A 31 -4.37 -5.35 2.25
C TYR A 31 -5.32 -4.37 1.55
N LYS A 32 -6.41 -4.85 0.93
CA LYS A 32 -7.48 -3.99 0.41
C LYS A 32 -8.08 -3.12 1.52
N LYS A 33 -8.41 -3.73 2.65
CA LYS A 33 -8.91 -3.00 3.84
C LYS A 33 -7.92 -1.92 4.32
N GLY A 34 -6.62 -2.21 4.32
CA GLY A 34 -5.59 -1.22 4.65
C GLY A 34 -5.54 -0.04 3.66
N VAL A 35 -5.63 -0.33 2.36
CA VAL A 35 -5.69 0.70 1.31
C VAL A 35 -6.95 1.57 1.44
N ASP A 36 -8.11 0.95 1.67
CA ASP A 36 -9.38 1.65 1.87
C ASP A 36 -9.34 2.55 3.11
N LEU A 37 -8.71 2.08 4.19
CA LEU A 37 -8.47 2.88 5.37
C LEU A 37 -7.63 4.13 5.05
N ALA A 38 -6.58 3.99 4.25
CA ALA A 38 -5.76 5.13 3.84
C ALA A 38 -6.52 6.12 2.97
N ILE A 39 -7.32 5.64 2.01
CA ILE A 39 -8.17 6.48 1.16
C ILE A 39 -9.21 7.22 2.02
N LYS A 40 -9.85 6.51 2.96
CA LYS A 40 -10.83 7.10 3.90
C LYS A 40 -10.18 8.19 4.74
N GLN A 41 -9.04 7.94 5.36
CA GLN A 41 -8.32 8.95 6.16
C GLN A 41 -7.85 10.12 5.30
N LEU A 42 -7.33 9.87 4.11
CA LEU A 42 -6.94 10.94 3.18
C LEU A 42 -8.14 11.84 2.85
N SER A 43 -9.31 11.23 2.64
CA SER A 43 -10.54 11.94 2.36
C SER A 43 -11.02 12.81 3.52
N THR A 44 -10.60 12.62 4.78
CA THR A 44 -11.03 13.52 5.86
C THR A 44 -10.35 14.88 5.79
N HIS A 45 -9.19 14.98 5.14
CA HIS A 45 -8.46 16.26 5.04
C HIS A 45 -9.21 17.29 4.20
N ALA A 46 -9.30 18.52 4.71
CA ALA A 46 -10.03 19.62 4.07
C ALA A 46 -9.42 20.05 2.72
N LYS A 47 -8.10 19.91 2.55
CA LYS A 47 -7.38 20.26 1.31
C LYS A 47 -7.52 19.20 0.20
N VAL A 48 -8.06 18.02 0.52
CA VAL A 48 -8.31 16.97 -0.47
C VAL A 48 -9.63 17.27 -1.17
N GLN A 49 -9.58 17.40 -2.48
CA GLN A 49 -10.74 17.71 -3.34
C GLN A 49 -11.14 16.57 -4.27
N HIS A 50 -10.24 15.62 -4.49
CA HIS A 50 -10.42 14.54 -5.45
C HIS A 50 -10.47 13.19 -4.75
N HIS A 51 -11.17 12.25 -5.39
CA HIS A 51 -11.07 10.85 -5.03
C HIS A 51 -9.68 10.31 -5.37
N TYR A 52 -9.18 9.37 -4.58
CA TYR A 52 -7.89 8.71 -4.77
C TYR A 52 -8.11 7.22 -4.95
N ARG A 53 -7.37 6.63 -5.88
CA ARG A 53 -7.40 5.18 -6.14
C ARG A 53 -6.01 4.58 -5.98
N PHE A 54 -5.98 3.31 -5.63
CA PHE A 54 -4.75 2.52 -5.57
C PHE A 54 -4.03 2.54 -6.92
N LEU A 55 -2.74 2.87 -6.88
CA LEU A 55 -1.87 2.81 -8.04
C LEU A 55 -1.01 1.56 -8.00
N ARG A 56 -0.31 1.34 -6.89
CA ARG A 56 0.58 0.18 -6.71
C ARG A 56 1.01 -0.01 -5.26
N THR A 57 1.46 -1.23 -4.98
CA THR A 57 2.25 -1.55 -3.79
C THR A 57 3.71 -1.17 -4.04
N VAL A 58 4.36 -0.61 -3.02
CA VAL A 58 5.80 -0.34 -3.01
C VAL A 58 6.51 -1.38 -2.16
N GLU A 59 5.98 -1.65 -0.97
CA GLU A 59 6.54 -2.61 -0.01
C GLU A 59 5.42 -3.20 0.85
N LYS A 60 5.61 -4.46 1.27
CA LYS A 60 4.79 -5.15 2.26
C LYS A 60 5.67 -5.85 3.26
N LEU A 61 5.34 -5.74 4.54
CA LEU A 61 5.88 -6.58 5.60
C LEU A 61 4.71 -7.18 6.36
N GLU A 62 4.87 -8.43 6.78
CA GLU A 62 3.85 -9.16 7.55
C GLU A 62 4.57 -9.99 8.60
N GLN A 63 4.06 -9.94 9.82
CA GLN A 63 4.48 -10.82 10.90
C GLN A 63 3.23 -11.38 11.57
N GLU A 64 3.21 -12.69 11.80
CA GLU A 64 2.13 -13.38 12.52
C GLU A 64 2.67 -13.90 13.85
N ASP A 65 1.90 -13.75 14.93
CA ASP A 65 2.22 -14.33 16.22
C ASP A 65 1.56 -15.70 16.43
N VAL A 66 1.85 -16.34 17.57
CA VAL A 66 1.37 -17.68 17.92
C VAL A 66 -0.15 -17.78 18.09
N PHE A 67 -0.84 -16.64 18.19
CA PHE A 67 -2.30 -16.56 18.30
C PHE A 67 -2.95 -16.16 16.96
N HIS A 68 -2.23 -16.32 15.85
CA HIS A 68 -2.69 -15.97 14.50
C HIS A 68 -3.04 -14.49 14.32
N VAL A 69 -2.49 -13.63 15.17
CA VAL A 69 -2.61 -12.19 15.00
C VAL A 69 -1.52 -11.74 14.04
N LYS A 70 -1.93 -11.00 13.02
CA LYS A 70 -1.05 -10.44 12.00
C LYS A 70 -0.76 -8.98 12.29
N TYR A 71 0.48 -8.59 12.08
CA TYR A 71 0.96 -7.22 12.06
C TYR A 71 1.42 -6.94 10.64
N LEU A 72 0.80 -5.95 9.99
CA LEU A 72 1.01 -5.67 8.59
C LEU A 72 1.58 -4.27 8.42
N PHE A 73 2.55 -4.14 7.52
CA PHE A 73 3.03 -2.89 6.95
C PHE A 73 2.71 -2.90 5.46
N HIS A 74 2.03 -1.88 4.97
CA HIS A 74 1.74 -1.72 3.54
C HIS A 74 2.12 -0.32 3.10
N HIS A 75 3.19 -0.23 2.31
CA HIS A 75 3.59 0.99 1.62
C HIS A 75 2.97 1.00 0.23
N VAL A 76 2.12 1.98 -0.04
CA VAL A 76 1.38 2.10 -1.29
C VAL A 76 1.50 3.49 -1.89
N HIS A 77 1.31 3.54 -3.20
CA HIS A 77 1.03 4.79 -3.90
C HIS A 77 -0.47 4.89 -4.19
N LEU A 78 -1.06 6.02 -3.85
CA LEU A 78 -2.42 6.39 -4.21
C LEU A 78 -2.38 7.55 -5.22
N LYS A 79 -3.18 7.48 -6.28
CA LYS A 79 -3.18 8.48 -7.34
C LYS A 79 -4.54 9.19 -7.40
N PRO A 80 -4.56 10.53 -7.47
CA PRO A 80 -5.81 11.26 -7.56
C PRO A 80 -6.52 10.96 -8.88
N THR A 81 -7.85 11.07 -8.87
CA THR A 81 -8.70 10.87 -10.04
C THR A 81 -9.38 12.17 -10.45
N ARG A 82 -10.11 12.13 -11.57
CA ARG A 82 -10.97 13.24 -12.00
C ARG A 82 -12.27 13.36 -11.20
N CYS A 83 -12.62 12.36 -10.39
CA CYS A 83 -13.84 12.41 -9.59
C CYS A 83 -13.67 13.31 -8.37
N ALA A 84 -14.79 13.88 -7.92
CA ALA A 84 -14.86 14.62 -6.67
C ALA A 84 -14.58 13.70 -5.48
N LYS A 85 -14.06 14.30 -4.40
CA LYS A 85 -13.97 13.68 -3.08
C LYS A 85 -15.30 13.03 -2.69
N GLY A 86 -15.24 11.83 -2.11
CA GLY A 86 -16.43 11.07 -1.69
C GLY A 86 -17.08 10.24 -2.79
N ALA A 87 -16.61 10.30 -4.04
CA ALA A 87 -17.04 9.36 -5.07
C ALA A 87 -16.71 7.91 -4.66
N THR A 88 -17.65 7.01 -4.91
CA THR A 88 -17.50 5.56 -4.70
C THR A 88 -17.18 4.81 -5.99
N GLU A 89 -17.00 5.54 -7.11
CA GLU A 89 -16.73 4.96 -8.41
C GLU A 89 -15.32 4.36 -8.46
N THR A 90 -15.26 3.05 -8.69
CA THR A 90 -14.01 2.27 -8.73
C THR A 90 -13.56 1.99 -10.17
N ASP A 91 -14.46 2.14 -11.16
CA ASP A 91 -14.17 1.94 -12.57
C ASP A 91 -13.16 2.98 -13.09
N PRO A 92 -11.98 2.57 -13.59
CA PRO A 92 -11.02 3.49 -14.19
C PRO A 92 -11.53 4.28 -15.40
N GLN A 93 -12.54 3.78 -16.13
CA GLN A 93 -13.10 4.50 -17.28
C GLN A 93 -13.98 5.67 -16.84
N ARG A 94 -14.76 5.47 -15.77
CA ARG A 94 -15.64 6.51 -15.21
C ARG A 94 -14.89 7.45 -14.27
N CYS A 95 -13.88 6.93 -13.59
CA CYS A 95 -13.05 7.67 -12.64
C CYS A 95 -11.56 7.57 -12.98
N PRO A 96 -11.12 8.16 -14.10
CA PRO A 96 -9.75 8.04 -14.57
C PRO A 96 -8.79 8.82 -13.68
N PHE A 97 -7.54 8.35 -13.66
CA PHE A 97 -6.47 9.03 -12.96
C PHE A 97 -6.19 10.41 -13.54
N ARG A 98 -5.70 11.29 -12.67
CA ARG A 98 -5.11 12.56 -13.03
C ARG A 98 -3.59 12.44 -13.12
N ASN A 99 -3.03 13.05 -14.16
CA ASN A 99 -1.59 13.09 -14.39
C ASN A 99 -0.99 14.48 -14.08
N ASP A 100 -1.83 15.49 -13.84
CA ASP A 100 -1.44 16.88 -13.56
C ASP A 100 -1.17 17.14 -12.07
N ARG A 101 -1.34 16.13 -11.22
CA ARG A 101 -1.16 16.21 -9.77
C ARG A 101 -0.23 15.08 -9.29
N PRO A 102 0.62 15.36 -8.29
CA PRO A 102 1.45 14.32 -7.69
C PRO A 102 0.61 13.27 -6.97
N LEU A 103 1.13 12.04 -6.94
CA LEU A 103 0.57 10.94 -6.17
C LEU A 103 0.84 11.11 -4.67
N MET A 104 0.05 10.43 -3.86
CA MET A 104 0.26 10.28 -2.41
C MET A 104 1.06 9.01 -2.15
N ASP A 105 2.11 9.14 -1.37
CA ASP A 105 2.94 8.06 -0.88
C ASP A 105 2.49 7.76 0.56
N CYS A 106 1.87 6.60 0.78
CA CYS A 106 1.23 6.23 2.03
C CYS A 106 1.89 5.00 2.64
N ALA A 107 2.16 5.05 3.95
CA ALA A 107 2.46 3.87 4.74
C ALA A 107 1.30 3.58 5.69
N ILE A 108 0.94 2.32 5.78
CA ILE A 108 -0.19 1.83 6.55
C ILE A 108 0.33 0.71 7.45
N CYS A 109 0.20 0.84 8.76
CA CYS A 109 0.57 -0.20 9.73
C CYS A 109 -0.65 -0.56 10.56
N PHE A 110 -0.96 -1.84 10.68
CA PHE A 110 -2.13 -2.26 11.46
C PHE A 110 -2.00 -3.69 11.96
N LYS A 111 -2.73 -3.97 13.04
CA LYS A 111 -2.94 -5.29 13.61
C LYS A 111 -4.21 -5.89 13.00
N ALA A 112 -4.20 -7.18 12.71
CA ALA A 112 -5.35 -7.90 12.20
C ALA A 112 -5.49 -9.29 12.84
N PHE A 113 -6.72 -9.78 12.92
CA PHE A 113 -7.04 -11.16 13.32
C PHE A 113 -8.25 -11.60 12.51
N GLU A 114 -8.21 -12.81 11.97
CA GLU A 114 -9.26 -13.34 11.07
C GLU A 114 -9.63 -12.36 9.94
N ASP A 115 -8.60 -11.77 9.30
CA ASP A 115 -8.73 -10.77 8.24
C ASP A 115 -9.54 -9.51 8.61
N GLN A 116 -9.68 -9.22 9.91
CA GLN A 116 -10.28 -7.99 10.41
C GLN A 116 -9.21 -7.10 11.03
N ILE A 117 -9.16 -5.85 10.58
CA ILE A 117 -8.32 -4.82 11.19
C ILE A 117 -8.81 -4.61 12.63
N LYS A 118 -7.88 -4.61 13.58
CA LYS A 118 -8.16 -4.27 14.98
C LYS A 118 -7.97 -2.78 15.19
N ASP A 119 -8.89 -2.20 15.96
CA ASP A 119 -8.83 -0.79 16.35
C ASP A 119 -7.79 -0.52 17.45
N GLU A 120 -7.30 -1.58 18.12
CA GLU A 120 -6.27 -1.48 19.13
C GLU A 120 -5.05 -2.39 18.82
N PRO A 121 -3.84 -1.82 18.68
CA PRO A 121 -3.57 -0.37 18.62
C PRO A 121 -4.20 0.26 17.36
N ASN A 122 -4.54 1.55 17.45
CA ASN A 122 -5.14 2.28 16.32
C ASN A 122 -4.25 2.16 15.08
N PRO A 123 -4.80 1.74 13.92
CA PRO A 123 -4.04 1.69 12.69
C PRO A 123 -3.31 2.99 12.39
N TYR A 124 -2.03 2.87 12.06
CA TYR A 124 -1.22 3.99 11.62
C TYR A 124 -1.38 4.18 10.12
N VAL A 125 -1.76 5.38 9.70
CA VAL A 125 -1.74 5.78 8.29
C VAL A 125 -1.00 7.10 8.18
N HIS A 126 0.02 7.12 7.33
CA HIS A 126 0.80 8.31 7.06
C HIS A 126 1.00 8.50 5.55
N CYS A 127 0.23 9.42 4.99
CA CYS A 127 0.25 9.78 3.57
C CYS A 127 0.93 11.13 3.35
N ILE A 128 1.92 11.15 2.45
CA ILE A 128 2.66 12.34 2.06
C ILE A 128 2.63 12.52 0.56
N GLN A 129 2.30 13.72 0.11
CA GLN A 129 2.33 14.07 -1.30
C GLN A 129 3.79 14.06 -1.81
N ARG A 130 4.07 13.33 -2.89
CA ARG A 130 5.41 13.36 -3.48
C ARG A 130 5.75 14.74 -4.08
N PRO A 131 7.03 15.16 -4.02
CA PRO A 131 8.21 14.45 -3.51
C PRO A 131 8.55 14.73 -2.03
N ARG A 132 7.58 15.19 -1.21
CA ARG A 132 7.85 15.73 0.14
C ARG A 132 8.25 14.69 1.20
N LEU A 133 8.36 13.41 0.83
CA LEU A 133 8.72 12.34 1.74
C LEU A 133 10.23 12.37 1.97
N THR A 134 10.65 12.53 3.23
CA THR A 134 12.06 12.50 3.62
C THR A 134 12.49 11.11 4.11
N GLU A 135 13.79 10.90 4.27
CA GLU A 135 14.31 9.64 4.84
C GLU A 135 13.91 9.46 6.31
N GLU A 136 13.88 10.54 7.09
CA GLU A 136 13.43 10.50 8.49
C GLU A 136 11.99 10.02 8.59
N MET A 137 11.12 10.48 7.67
CA MET A 137 9.73 10.04 7.61
C MET A 137 9.61 8.55 7.25
N LYS A 138 10.47 8.04 6.36
CA LYS A 138 10.50 6.60 6.03
C LYS A 138 10.94 5.77 7.23
N GLN A 139 11.98 6.19 7.93
CA GLN A 139 12.45 5.51 9.13
C GLN A 139 11.38 5.52 10.23
N ALA A 140 10.71 6.66 10.43
CA ALA A 140 9.62 6.76 11.42
C ALA A 140 8.46 5.80 11.11
N ARG A 141 8.10 5.60 9.84
CA ARG A 141 7.07 4.64 9.41
C ARG A 141 7.45 3.20 9.79
N LEU A 142 8.69 2.79 9.51
CA LEU A 142 9.19 1.45 9.86
C LEU A 142 9.35 1.27 11.37
N GLN A 143 9.80 2.31 12.08
CA GLN A 143 9.92 2.29 13.53
C GLN A 143 8.55 2.08 14.20
N HIS A 144 7.50 2.75 13.71
CA HIS A 144 6.16 2.57 14.24
C HIS A 144 5.66 1.13 14.05
N TYR A 145 5.91 0.53 12.88
CA TYR A 145 5.59 -0.87 12.63
C TYR A 145 6.32 -1.81 13.61
N ARG A 146 7.62 -1.60 13.82
CA ARG A 146 8.41 -2.38 14.79
C ARG A 146 7.86 -2.25 16.21
N GLN A 147 7.55 -1.03 16.66
CA GLN A 147 6.98 -0.80 18.00
C GLN A 147 5.65 -1.54 18.19
N MET A 148 4.80 -1.56 17.16
CA MET A 148 3.51 -2.28 17.19
C MET A 148 3.70 -3.78 17.46
N ILE A 149 4.75 -4.38 16.90
CA ILE A 149 5.12 -5.79 17.12
C ILE A 149 5.73 -6.00 18.51
N TYR A 150 6.63 -5.12 18.96
CA TYR A 150 7.35 -5.34 20.22
C TYR A 150 6.47 -5.17 21.47
N HIS A 151 5.48 -4.26 21.46
CA HIS A 151 4.62 -4.05 22.62
C HIS A 151 3.67 -5.20 22.92
N THR A 152 3.41 -6.10 21.97
CA THR A 152 2.55 -7.28 22.14
C THR A 152 3.31 -8.54 22.54
N GLY A 153 4.64 -8.53 22.44
CA GLY A 153 5.53 -9.61 22.89
C GLY A 153 5.98 -9.50 24.35
N SER A 154 5.39 -8.62 25.17
CA SER A 154 5.75 -8.55 26.60
C SER A 154 5.42 -9.89 27.25
N PRO A 155 6.40 -10.60 27.86
CA PRO A 155 6.14 -11.87 28.50
C PRO A 155 5.20 -11.61 29.67
N THR A 156 3.95 -12.05 29.55
CA THR A 156 3.10 -12.26 30.73
C THR A 156 3.78 -13.37 31.52
N LEU A 157 4.65 -12.99 32.45
CA LEU A 157 5.18 -13.90 33.46
C LEU A 157 3.96 -14.44 34.21
N LEU A 158 3.50 -15.63 33.83
CA LEU A 158 2.60 -16.41 34.66
C LEU A 158 3.39 -16.71 35.93
N SER A 159 3.18 -15.90 36.97
CA SER A 159 3.74 -16.14 38.29
C SER A 159 3.20 -17.49 38.76
N ARG A 160 4.06 -18.49 38.78
CA ARG A 160 3.79 -19.80 39.36
C ARG A 160 3.56 -19.63 40.85
N SER A 161 2.30 -19.49 41.27
CA SER A 161 1.91 -19.62 42.68
C SER A 161 1.99 -21.09 43.05
N SER A 162 3.15 -21.49 43.57
CA SER A 162 3.28 -22.72 44.34
C SER A 162 3.11 -22.35 45.81
N ARG A 163 1.98 -22.71 46.41
CA ARG A 163 1.91 -23.19 47.79
C ARG A 163 0.61 -23.92 48.04
#